data_AF-A0A962SFN4-F1
#
_entry.id   AF-A0A962SFN4-F1
#
_cell.length_a   1.000
_cell.length_b   1.000
_cell.length_c   1.000
_cell.angle_alpha   90.00
_cell.angle_beta   90.00
_cell.angle_gamma   90.00
#
_symmetry.space_group_name_H-M   'P 1'
#
loop_
_entity.id
_entity.type
_entity.pdbx_description
1 polymer ?
#
loop_
_entity_poly.entity_id
_entity_poly.type
_entity_poly.pdbx_seq_one_letter_code
_entity_poly.pdbx_strand_id
1 'polypeptide(L)'
;DHIRAGDIYQTNLSQPFAGRLGGGDTPFDLFRRLTANSPAPHGAWLRLSPDRVVVTNSPERFLRLETGTVEARPIKGTRPRGATPEEDAALKAELADSTKDRAENLMIVDLMRNDLSRVCAPGSVTVPELFKVESYANVHHLVSAVSGRLAEGKDALDLLAAAFPPGSITGAPKLRAMDILSDQEGEPRGAYCGALGWIGDRAQSMDF
;
A
#
# COMPACT_ATOMS: atom_id res chain seq x y z
N ASP A 1 10.29 -4.60 22.05
CA ASP A 1 9.69 -4.20 23.35
C ASP A 1 8.33 -3.53 23.23
N HIS A 2 8.15 -2.50 22.39
CA HIS A 2 6.86 -1.83 22.20
C HIS A 2 5.66 -2.76 21.93
N ILE A 3 5.82 -3.78 21.08
CA ILE A 3 4.75 -4.77 20.83
C ILE A 3 4.39 -5.54 22.10
N ARG A 4 5.39 -5.97 22.89
CA ARG A 4 5.17 -6.71 24.15
C ARG A 4 4.55 -5.82 25.23
N ALA A 5 4.87 -4.53 25.22
CA ALA A 5 4.31 -3.54 26.13
C ALA A 5 2.86 -3.13 25.77
N GLY A 6 2.38 -3.48 24.57
CA GLY A 6 1.04 -3.14 24.11
C GLY A 6 0.92 -1.75 23.47
N ASP A 7 2.03 -1.08 23.17
CA ASP A 7 2.02 0.24 22.50
C ASP A 7 1.51 0.15 21.05
N ILE A 8 1.87 -0.94 20.37
CA ILE A 8 1.54 -1.22 18.97
C ILE A 8 1.34 -2.72 18.78
N TYR A 9 0.55 -3.09 17.78
CA TYR A 9 0.39 -4.47 17.33
C TYR A 9 1.41 -4.84 16.25
N GLN A 10 1.68 -3.91 15.34
CA GLN A 10 2.73 -4.05 14.31
C GLN A 10 3.34 -2.71 13.96
N THR A 11 4.56 -2.77 13.45
CA THR A 11 5.22 -1.67 12.74
C THR A 11 6.05 -2.22 11.58
N ASN A 12 6.26 -1.42 10.55
CA ASN A 12 7.05 -1.76 9.38
C ASN A 12 8.34 -0.96 9.39
N LEU A 13 9.39 -1.51 10.01
CA LEU A 13 10.71 -0.90 10.05
C LEU A 13 11.43 -1.06 8.70
N SER A 14 12.07 0.00 8.23
CA SER A 14 12.79 0.03 6.96
C SER A 14 14.17 0.66 7.10
N GLN A 15 15.04 0.41 6.12
CA GLN A 15 16.34 1.06 6.01
C GLN A 15 16.61 1.36 4.54
N PRO A 16 17.19 2.52 4.20
CA PRO A 16 17.52 2.82 2.83
C PRO A 16 18.81 2.12 2.40
N PHE A 17 18.86 1.78 1.11
CA PHE A 17 20.08 1.40 0.43
C PHE A 17 20.41 2.44 -0.62
N ALA A 18 21.65 2.91 -0.62
CA ALA A 18 22.14 3.87 -1.60
C ALA A 18 23.16 3.21 -2.54
N GLY A 19 23.14 3.62 -3.80
CA GLY A 19 24.05 3.15 -4.83
C GLY A 19 24.18 4.16 -5.96
N ARG A 20 25.06 3.87 -6.91
CA ARG A 20 25.22 4.67 -8.14
C ARG A 20 24.78 3.81 -9.33
N LEU A 21 24.08 4.43 -10.27
CA LEU A 21 23.82 3.79 -11.57
C LEU A 21 25.17 3.56 -12.28
N GLY A 22 25.38 2.33 -12.73
CA GLY A 22 26.59 1.93 -13.46
C GLY A 22 26.45 2.17 -14.97
N GLY A 23 27.57 2.08 -15.70
CA GLY A 23 27.55 1.93 -17.16
C GLY A 23 26.95 3.10 -17.97
N GLY A 24 26.78 4.29 -17.37
CA GLY A 24 26.13 5.42 -18.05
C GLY A 24 24.60 5.30 -18.12
N ASP A 25 24.00 4.36 -17.38
CA ASP A 25 22.55 4.20 -17.31
C ASP A 25 21.87 5.47 -16.78
N THR A 26 20.72 5.79 -17.37
CA THR A 26 19.83 6.83 -16.88
C THR A 26 18.80 6.25 -15.89
N PRO A 27 18.16 7.08 -15.05
CA PRO A 27 17.03 6.65 -14.24
C PRO A 27 15.87 6.04 -15.06
N PHE A 28 15.73 6.44 -16.33
CA PHE A 28 14.72 5.86 -17.22
C PHE A 28 15.08 4.43 -17.67
N ASP A 29 16.36 4.13 -17.87
CA ASP A 29 16.82 2.77 -18.17
C ASP A 29 16.55 1.82 -17.00
N LEU A 30 16.72 2.31 -15.76
CA LEU A 30 16.32 1.57 -14.56
C LEU A 30 14.81 1.26 -14.57
N PHE A 31 13.96 2.27 -14.83
CA PHE A 31 12.52 2.07 -14.91
C PHE A 31 12.13 1.03 -15.96
N ARG A 32 12.70 1.11 -17.17
CA ARG A 32 12.46 0.14 -18.25
C ARG A 32 12.82 -1.29 -17.86
N ARG A 33 13.97 -1.49 -17.20
CA ARG A 33 14.38 -2.83 -16.73
C ARG A 33 13.45 -3.35 -15.63
N LEU A 34 13.06 -2.48 -14.70
CA LEU A 34 12.18 -2.84 -13.59
C LEU A 34 10.80 -3.29 -14.09
N THR A 35 10.20 -2.54 -15.01
CA THR A 35 8.88 -2.88 -15.57
C THR A 35 8.93 -4.09 -16.50
N ALA A 36 10.03 -4.33 -17.20
CA ALA A 36 10.22 -5.54 -18.01
C ALA A 36 10.35 -6.80 -17.15
N ASN A 37 11.08 -6.73 -16.03
CA ASN A 37 11.39 -7.89 -15.19
C ASN A 37 10.28 -8.20 -14.16
N SER A 38 9.58 -7.18 -13.67
CA SER A 38 8.52 -7.33 -12.67
C SER A 38 7.39 -6.35 -12.94
N PRO A 39 6.54 -6.59 -13.95
CA PRO A 39 5.41 -5.71 -14.25
C PRO A 39 4.51 -5.53 -13.01
N ALA A 40 4.25 -4.29 -12.63
CA ALA A 40 3.31 -3.94 -11.56
C ALA A 40 2.22 -2.98 -12.08
N PRO A 41 0.99 -3.06 -11.55
CA PRO A 41 -0.13 -2.26 -12.03
C PRO A 41 0.04 -0.75 -11.82
N HIS A 42 0.85 -0.33 -10.84
CA HIS A 42 1.05 1.06 -10.45
C HIS A 42 2.52 1.50 -10.57
N GLY A 43 3.19 1.07 -11.65
CA GLY A 43 4.54 1.53 -11.98
C GLY A 43 4.55 2.95 -12.54
N ALA A 44 5.51 3.77 -12.10
CA ALA A 44 5.63 5.14 -12.58
C ALA A 44 7.08 5.66 -12.56
N TRP A 45 7.30 6.64 -13.43
CA TRP A 45 8.52 7.41 -13.52
C TRP A 45 8.17 8.90 -13.44
N LEU A 46 8.68 9.59 -12.42
CA LEU A 46 8.37 11.01 -12.18
C LEU A 46 9.65 11.81 -12.05
N ARG A 47 9.88 12.71 -13.01
CA ARG A 47 10.96 13.70 -12.94
C ARG A 47 10.50 14.87 -12.06
N LEU A 48 11.14 15.05 -10.91
CA LEU A 48 10.85 16.16 -10.00
C LEU A 48 11.64 17.42 -10.38
N SER A 49 12.86 17.24 -10.90
CA SER A 49 13.78 18.29 -11.31
C SER A 49 14.83 17.71 -12.28
N PRO A 50 15.73 18.52 -12.86
CA PRO A 50 16.78 18.01 -13.74
C PRO A 50 17.67 16.93 -13.11
N ASP A 51 17.88 16.97 -11.80
CA ASP A 51 18.78 16.08 -11.04
C ASP A 51 18.05 15.05 -10.15
N ARG A 52 16.71 15.11 -10.05
CA ARG A 52 15.93 14.20 -9.19
C ARG A 52 14.76 13.55 -9.90
N VAL A 53 14.68 12.23 -9.76
CA VAL A 53 13.65 11.36 -10.32
C VAL A 53 13.18 10.39 -9.26
N VAL A 54 11.88 10.12 -9.23
CA VAL A 54 11.28 8.99 -8.51
C VAL A 54 10.95 7.90 -9.51
N VAL A 55 11.42 6.69 -9.23
CA VAL A 55 11.07 5.48 -9.97
C VAL A 55 10.34 4.55 -9.01
N THR A 56 9.12 4.14 -9.36
CA THR A 56 8.30 3.24 -8.54
C THR A 56 7.72 2.10 -9.37
N ASN A 57 7.50 0.96 -8.72
CA ASN A 57 6.90 -0.23 -9.29
C ASN A 57 5.93 -0.83 -8.26
N SER A 58 4.91 -0.05 -7.90
CA SER A 58 4.02 -0.38 -6.79
C SER A 58 3.04 -1.51 -7.18
N PRO A 59 2.92 -2.58 -6.36
CA PRO A 59 1.91 -3.61 -6.55
C PRO A 59 0.56 -3.22 -5.92
N GLU A 60 0.55 -2.25 -4.99
CA GLU A 60 -0.61 -1.90 -4.16
C GLU A 60 -1.06 -0.48 -4.51
N ARG A 61 -2.37 -0.33 -4.74
CA ARG A 61 -3.05 0.96 -4.77
C ARG A 61 -3.34 1.39 -3.34
N PHE A 62 -2.99 2.62 -3.01
CA PHE A 62 -3.32 3.21 -1.72
C PHE A 62 -4.80 3.65 -1.65
N LEU A 63 -5.22 4.52 -2.56
CA LEU A 63 -6.59 5.06 -2.58
C LEU A 63 -7.07 5.33 -4.00
N ARG A 64 -8.35 5.05 -4.26
CA ARG A 64 -9.07 5.54 -5.42
C ARG A 64 -10.35 6.25 -4.99
N LEU A 65 -10.63 7.38 -5.62
CA LEU A 65 -11.90 8.09 -5.55
C LEU A 65 -12.45 8.19 -6.97
N GLU A 66 -13.66 7.69 -7.17
CA GLU A 66 -14.35 7.78 -8.45
C GLU A 66 -15.84 7.98 -8.20
N THR A 67 -16.43 9.04 -8.74
CA THR A 67 -17.87 9.32 -8.61
C THR A 67 -18.37 9.21 -7.16
N GLY A 68 -17.62 9.81 -6.21
CA GLY A 68 -17.94 9.80 -4.77
C GLY A 68 -17.73 8.45 -4.07
N THR A 69 -17.26 7.41 -4.76
CA THR A 69 -16.92 6.11 -4.19
C THR A 69 -15.44 6.03 -3.91
N VAL A 70 -15.09 5.70 -2.67
CA VAL A 70 -13.74 5.47 -2.20
C VAL A 70 -13.43 3.97 -2.20
N GLU A 71 -12.23 3.59 -2.60
CA GLU A 71 -11.70 2.22 -2.48
C GLU A 71 -10.24 2.24 -2.02
N ALA A 72 -9.89 1.33 -1.11
CA ALA A 72 -8.53 0.95 -0.75
C ALA A 72 -8.39 -0.57 -0.81
N ARG A 73 -7.27 -1.09 -1.33
CA ARG A 73 -7.03 -2.55 -1.50
C ARG A 73 -5.75 -3.00 -0.81
N PRO A 74 -5.75 -3.16 0.54
CA PRO A 74 -4.54 -3.56 1.26
C PRO A 74 -4.11 -4.99 0.92
N ILE A 75 -2.79 -5.18 0.84
CA ILE A 75 -2.15 -6.48 0.63
C ILE A 75 -1.36 -6.86 1.88
N LYS A 76 -1.64 -8.05 2.44
CA LYS A 76 -0.85 -8.65 3.54
C LYS A 76 -0.87 -10.15 3.44
N GLY A 77 0.31 -10.72 3.25
CA GLY A 77 0.49 -12.14 2.92
C GLY A 77 0.84 -12.30 1.44
N THR A 78 1.99 -12.93 1.20
CA THR A 78 2.51 -13.18 -0.13
C THR A 78 3.11 -14.58 -0.17
N ARG A 79 2.91 -15.29 -1.28
CA ARG A 79 3.64 -16.52 -1.60
C ARG A 79 4.16 -16.44 -3.04
N PRO A 80 5.30 -17.07 -3.38
CA PRO A 80 5.75 -17.14 -4.76
C PRO A 80 4.79 -17.99 -5.59
N ARG A 81 4.93 -17.94 -6.92
CA ARG A 81 4.35 -18.97 -7.80
C ARG A 81 5.13 -20.28 -7.66
N GLY A 82 4.42 -21.40 -7.74
CA GLY A 82 5.03 -22.73 -7.76
C GLY A 82 5.69 -23.05 -9.10
N ALA A 83 6.68 -23.95 -9.10
CA ALA A 83 7.32 -24.45 -10.30
C ALA A 83 6.42 -25.47 -11.05
N THR A 84 5.49 -26.11 -10.35
CA THR A 84 4.46 -26.99 -10.92
C THR A 84 3.05 -26.54 -10.53
N PRO A 85 2.00 -26.96 -11.28
CA PRO A 85 0.61 -26.66 -10.92
C PRO A 85 0.22 -27.11 -9.50
N GLU A 86 0.75 -28.25 -9.06
CA GLU A 86 0.50 -28.82 -7.73
C GLU A 86 1.14 -27.97 -6.63
N GLU A 87 2.40 -27.57 -6.82
CA GLU A 87 3.11 -26.67 -5.91
C GLU A 87 2.43 -25.30 -5.85
N ASP A 88 2.02 -24.76 -7.00
CA ASP A 88 1.34 -23.47 -7.09
C ASP A 88 0.00 -23.47 -6.35
N ALA A 89 -0.77 -24.56 -6.47
CA ALA A 89 -2.01 -24.77 -5.74
C ALA A 89 -1.78 -24.92 -4.23
N ALA A 90 -0.71 -25.62 -3.83
CA ALA A 90 -0.35 -25.77 -2.42
C ALA A 90 0.04 -24.44 -1.77
N LEU A 91 0.88 -23.64 -2.43
CA LEU A 91 1.28 -22.31 -1.96
C LEU A 91 0.08 -21.35 -1.88
N LYS A 92 -0.84 -21.43 -2.85
CA LYS A 92 -2.07 -20.66 -2.82
C LYS A 92 -2.97 -21.04 -1.65
N ALA A 93 -3.15 -22.33 -1.38
CA ALA A 93 -3.92 -22.83 -0.24
C ALA A 93 -3.27 -22.46 1.10
N GLU A 94 -1.95 -22.59 1.19
CA GLU A 94 -1.18 -22.18 2.37
C GLU A 94 -1.42 -20.70 2.71
N LEU A 95 -1.43 -19.82 1.70
CA LEU A 95 -1.71 -18.40 1.89
C LEU A 95 -3.16 -18.15 2.33
N ALA A 96 -4.13 -18.87 1.76
CA ALA A 96 -5.54 -18.74 2.10
C ALA A 96 -5.83 -19.15 3.56
N ASP A 97 -5.12 -20.18 4.05
CA ASP A 97 -5.33 -20.76 5.38
C ASP A 97 -4.40 -20.17 6.45
N SER A 98 -3.47 -19.29 6.06
CA SER A 98 -2.52 -18.65 6.98
C SER A 98 -3.23 -17.75 7.98
N THR A 99 -3.33 -18.23 9.23
CA THR A 99 -3.93 -17.46 10.34
C THR A 99 -3.15 -16.18 10.62
N LYS A 100 -1.81 -16.21 10.46
CA LYS A 100 -0.94 -15.04 10.61
C LYS A 100 -1.27 -13.98 9.55
N ASP A 101 -1.26 -14.37 8.27
CA ASP A 101 -1.46 -13.42 7.17
C ASP A 101 -2.87 -12.81 7.23
N ARG A 102 -3.89 -13.62 7.58
CA ARG A 102 -5.26 -13.13 7.81
C ARG A 102 -5.35 -12.15 8.97
N ALA A 103 -4.64 -12.39 10.08
CA ALA A 103 -4.63 -11.47 11.22
C ALA A 103 -3.97 -10.13 10.87
N GLU A 104 -2.82 -10.16 10.20
CA GLU A 104 -2.13 -8.94 9.73
C GLU A 104 -3.00 -8.16 8.72
N ASN A 105 -3.64 -8.85 7.78
CA ASN A 105 -4.53 -8.24 6.80
C ASN A 105 -5.76 -7.60 7.47
N LEU A 106 -6.42 -8.32 8.39
CA LEU A 106 -7.59 -7.82 9.13
C LEU A 106 -7.28 -6.52 9.88
N MET A 107 -6.12 -6.47 10.51
CA MET A 107 -5.70 -5.29 11.26
C MET A 107 -5.51 -4.06 10.36
N ILE A 108 -4.97 -4.25 9.14
CA ILE A 108 -4.89 -3.17 8.15
C ILE A 108 -6.28 -2.79 7.62
N VAL A 109 -7.15 -3.76 7.36
CA VAL A 109 -8.54 -3.52 6.97
C VAL A 109 -9.24 -2.65 8.01
N ASP A 110 -9.14 -2.98 9.30
CA ASP A 110 -9.76 -2.20 10.37
C ASP A 110 -9.17 -0.79 10.51
N LEU A 111 -7.85 -0.65 10.37
CA LEU A 111 -7.20 0.66 10.33
C LEU A 111 -7.73 1.50 9.16
N MET A 112 -7.84 0.92 7.96
CA MET A 112 -8.36 1.61 6.78
C MET A 112 -9.85 1.95 6.92
N ARG A 113 -10.67 1.04 7.48
CA ARG A 113 -12.08 1.33 7.80
C ARG A 113 -12.19 2.53 8.74
N ASN A 114 -11.37 2.57 9.79
CA ASN A 114 -11.31 3.70 10.71
C ASN A 114 -10.92 4.98 9.97
N ASP A 115 -9.89 4.92 9.12
CA ASP A 115 -9.42 6.09 8.39
C ASP A 115 -10.48 6.67 7.45
N LEU A 116 -11.14 5.80 6.67
CA LEU A 116 -12.22 6.18 5.76
C LEU A 116 -13.46 6.68 6.52
N SER A 117 -13.76 6.11 7.69
CA SER A 117 -14.96 6.51 8.46
C SER A 117 -14.97 7.98 8.89
N ARG A 118 -13.79 8.64 8.95
CA ARG A 118 -13.69 10.06 9.30
C ARG A 118 -14.18 11.00 8.20
N VAL A 119 -14.24 10.53 6.95
CA VAL A 119 -14.53 11.35 5.76
C VAL A 119 -15.61 10.75 4.85
N CYS A 120 -15.98 9.49 5.07
CA CYS A 120 -17.09 8.84 4.38
C CYS A 120 -18.42 9.04 5.14
N ALA A 121 -19.53 8.96 4.43
CA ALA A 121 -20.87 9.02 5.00
C ALA A 121 -21.05 7.92 6.06
N PRO A 122 -21.66 8.23 7.23
CA PRO A 122 -21.89 7.23 8.28
C PRO A 122 -22.60 5.98 7.75
N GLY A 123 -22.09 4.80 8.13
CA GLY A 123 -22.63 3.50 7.69
C GLY A 123 -22.31 3.11 6.24
N SER A 124 -21.61 3.95 5.46
CA SER A 124 -21.26 3.61 4.07
C SER A 124 -19.98 2.78 3.93
N VAL A 125 -19.13 2.75 4.95
CA VAL A 125 -17.85 2.02 4.90
C VAL A 125 -18.10 0.52 5.06
N THR A 126 -17.74 -0.24 4.04
CA THR A 126 -17.93 -1.69 3.93
C THR A 126 -16.64 -2.40 3.53
N VAL A 127 -16.61 -3.72 3.70
CA VAL A 127 -15.49 -4.58 3.28
C VAL A 127 -16.03 -5.57 2.25
N PRO A 128 -16.15 -5.18 0.97
CA PRO A 128 -16.74 -6.04 -0.05
C PRO A 128 -15.93 -7.31 -0.34
N GLU A 129 -14.61 -7.28 -0.11
CA GLU A 129 -13.73 -8.43 -0.25
C GLU A 129 -12.83 -8.54 0.98
N LEU A 130 -12.73 -9.72 1.58
CA LEU A 130 -11.89 -9.98 2.75
C LEU A 130 -11.13 -11.30 2.54
N PHE A 131 -9.79 -11.25 2.66
CA PHE A 131 -8.90 -12.42 2.53
C PHE A 131 -8.98 -13.13 1.18
N LYS A 132 -9.15 -12.38 0.09
CA LYS A 132 -9.18 -12.93 -1.26
C LYS A 132 -7.76 -13.19 -1.75
N VAL A 133 -7.46 -14.42 -2.16
CA VAL A 133 -6.18 -14.73 -2.78
C VAL A 133 -6.22 -14.39 -4.27
N GLU A 134 -5.39 -13.41 -4.67
CA GLU A 134 -5.19 -13.00 -6.06
C GLU A 134 -3.84 -13.51 -6.58
N SER A 135 -3.83 -14.10 -7.77
CA SER A 135 -2.63 -14.68 -8.39
C SER A 135 -2.11 -13.77 -9.50
N TYR A 136 -0.84 -13.38 -9.40
CA TYR A 136 -0.12 -12.56 -10.36
C TYR A 136 0.96 -13.39 -11.08
N ALA A 137 1.69 -12.77 -12.01
CA ALA A 137 2.73 -13.45 -12.80
C ALA A 137 3.78 -14.14 -11.91
N ASN A 138 4.20 -13.49 -10.81
CA ASN A 138 5.32 -13.93 -9.99
C ASN A 138 4.94 -14.31 -8.55
N VAL A 139 3.73 -13.97 -8.08
CA VAL A 139 3.31 -14.15 -6.68
C VAL A 139 1.80 -14.37 -6.53
N HIS A 140 1.38 -14.93 -5.41
CA HIS A 140 0.03 -14.87 -4.87
C HIS A 140 -0.03 -13.83 -3.75
N HIS A 141 -1.08 -13.03 -3.70
CA HIS A 141 -1.32 -12.01 -2.68
C HIS A 141 -2.64 -12.25 -1.97
N LEU A 142 -2.65 -12.05 -0.65
CA LEU A 142 -3.88 -12.01 0.12
C LEU A 142 -4.36 -10.56 0.20
N VAL A 143 -5.45 -10.30 -0.52
CA VAL A 143 -6.00 -8.96 -0.79
C VAL A 143 -7.35 -8.84 -0.10
N SER A 144 -7.60 -7.66 0.45
CA SER A 144 -8.93 -7.25 0.90
C SER A 144 -9.28 -5.93 0.25
N ALA A 145 -10.56 -5.55 0.26
CA ALA A 145 -11.04 -4.28 -0.25
C ALA A 145 -11.87 -3.58 0.83
N VAL A 146 -11.57 -2.30 1.07
CA VAL A 146 -12.39 -1.42 1.90
C VAL A 146 -12.96 -0.35 1.00
N SER A 147 -14.28 -0.18 1.04
CA SER A 147 -14.97 0.81 0.22
C SER A 147 -15.90 1.67 1.07
N GLY A 148 -16.15 2.90 0.64
CA GLY A 148 -17.08 3.81 1.28
C GLY A 148 -17.61 4.86 0.32
N ARG A 149 -18.66 5.58 0.72
CA ARG A 149 -19.13 6.75 -0.01
C ARG A 149 -18.61 7.99 0.67
N LEU A 150 -17.89 8.84 -0.05
CA LEU A 150 -17.39 10.10 0.47
C LEU A 150 -18.56 10.94 1.01
N ALA A 151 -18.38 11.58 2.16
CA ALA A 151 -19.43 12.41 2.76
C ALA A 151 -19.70 13.66 1.91
N GLU A 152 -20.90 14.22 2.03
CA GLU A 152 -21.22 15.48 1.37
C GLU A 152 -20.29 16.60 1.83
N GLY A 153 -19.81 17.42 0.89
CA GLY A 153 -18.88 18.51 1.16
C GLY A 153 -17.43 18.07 1.43
N LYS A 154 -17.11 16.78 1.31
CA LYS A 154 -15.74 16.24 1.36
C LYS A 154 -15.20 16.01 -0.04
N ASP A 155 -13.88 16.06 -0.16
CA ASP A 155 -13.18 15.87 -1.43
C ASP A 155 -11.97 14.92 -1.33
N ALA A 156 -11.24 14.81 -2.44
CA ALA A 156 -10.02 14.01 -2.53
C ALA A 156 -8.93 14.43 -1.52
N LEU A 157 -8.82 15.72 -1.19
CA LEU A 157 -7.79 16.20 -0.26
C LEU A 157 -8.14 15.84 1.18
N ASP A 158 -9.41 15.95 1.56
CA ASP A 158 -9.90 15.44 2.85
C ASP A 158 -9.61 13.94 2.99
N LEU A 159 -9.90 13.17 1.94
CA LEU A 159 -9.67 11.73 1.92
C LEU A 159 -8.18 11.38 2.07
N LEU A 160 -7.31 12.07 1.32
CA LEU A 160 -5.87 11.86 1.40
C LEU A 160 -5.34 12.22 2.80
N ALA A 161 -5.71 13.38 3.34
CA ALA A 161 -5.28 13.83 4.67
C ALA A 161 -5.75 12.89 5.79
N ALA A 162 -6.92 12.30 5.63
CA ALA A 162 -7.44 11.29 6.53
C ALA A 162 -6.59 10.00 6.45
N ALA A 163 -6.48 9.38 5.27
CA ALA A 163 -5.91 8.04 5.18
C ALA A 163 -4.38 8.00 5.17
N PHE A 164 -3.70 9.09 4.84
CA PHE A 164 -2.25 9.10 4.68
C PHE A 164 -1.52 9.09 6.02
N PRO A 165 -0.36 8.41 6.13
CA PRO A 165 0.25 7.48 5.17
C PRO A 165 -0.45 6.11 5.10
N PRO A 166 -0.20 5.30 4.06
CA PRO A 166 -0.84 3.99 3.91
C PRO A 166 -0.61 3.09 5.13
N GLY A 167 -1.67 2.45 5.63
CA GLY A 167 -1.60 1.62 6.84
C GLY A 167 -0.66 0.42 6.72
N SER A 168 -0.57 -0.16 5.52
CA SER A 168 0.23 -1.37 5.23
C SER A 168 1.73 -1.17 5.43
N ILE A 169 2.24 0.07 5.37
CA ILE A 169 3.67 0.39 5.46
C ILE A 169 4.08 1.17 6.72
N THR A 170 3.12 1.43 7.61
CA THR A 170 3.35 2.12 8.89
C THR A 170 3.23 1.11 10.02
N GLY A 171 2.02 0.96 10.57
CA GLY A 171 1.74 0.10 11.70
C GLY A 171 0.39 0.42 12.33
N ALA A 172 0.04 -0.31 13.38
CA ALA A 172 -1.23 -0.16 14.08
C ALA A 172 -1.00 -0.17 15.60
N PRO A 173 -1.52 0.82 16.36
CA PRO A 173 -2.16 2.06 15.92
C PRO A 173 -1.22 2.99 15.14
N LYS A 174 -1.73 3.67 14.10
CA LYS A 174 -0.91 4.40 13.11
C LYS A 174 0.01 5.45 13.72
N LEU A 175 -0.54 6.36 14.53
CA LEU A 175 0.23 7.48 15.12
C LEU A 175 1.37 6.96 15.99
N ARG A 176 1.08 6.03 16.90
CA ARG A 176 2.09 5.46 17.80
C ARG A 176 3.17 4.69 17.04
N ALA A 177 2.80 3.96 15.99
CA ALA A 177 3.76 3.28 15.14
C ALA A 177 4.68 4.27 14.42
N MET A 178 4.16 5.41 13.94
CA MET A 178 4.96 6.45 13.30
C MET A 178 5.95 7.12 14.26
N ASP A 179 5.55 7.38 15.51
CA ASP A 179 6.47 7.93 16.53
C ASP A 179 7.65 6.98 16.74
N ILE A 180 7.37 5.68 16.94
CA ILE A 180 8.40 4.65 17.14
C ILE A 180 9.30 4.53 15.91
N LEU A 181 8.74 4.59 14.70
CA LEU A 181 9.52 4.53 13.46
C LEU A 181 10.44 5.75 13.31
N SER A 182 9.95 6.94 13.63
CA SER A 182 10.76 8.16 13.60
C SER A 182 11.97 8.06 14.53
N ASP A 183 11.77 7.51 15.73
CA ASP A 183 12.85 7.30 16.70
C ASP A 183 13.84 6.22 16.26
N GLN A 184 13.35 5.13 15.65
CA GLN A 184 14.18 3.97 15.30
C GLN A 184 14.92 4.09 13.97
N GLU A 185 14.32 4.73 12.95
CA GLU A 185 14.94 4.86 11.63
C GLU A 185 15.97 5.99 11.61
N GLY A 186 15.80 7.02 12.44
CA GLY A 186 16.77 8.12 12.58
C GLY A 186 16.90 9.04 11.36
N GLU A 187 16.18 8.76 10.28
CA GLU A 187 16.13 9.59 9.06
C GLU A 187 14.72 9.61 8.44
N PRO A 188 14.35 10.70 7.73
CA PRO A 188 13.06 10.75 7.04
C PRO A 188 13.02 9.80 5.85
N ARG A 189 11.91 9.07 5.70
CA ARG A 189 11.67 8.18 4.54
C ARG A 189 11.59 8.90 3.19
N GLY A 190 11.33 10.21 3.18
CA GLY A 190 11.15 10.96 1.94
C GLY A 190 10.00 10.40 1.10
N ALA A 191 10.28 10.03 -0.16
CA ALA A 191 9.28 9.43 -1.05
C ALA A 191 8.96 7.96 -0.72
N TYR A 192 9.83 7.25 0.00
CA TYR A 192 9.62 5.86 0.36
C TYR A 192 8.40 5.70 1.26
N CYS A 193 7.56 4.70 0.99
CA CYS A 193 6.29 4.48 1.70
C CYS A 193 5.30 5.66 1.64
N GLY A 194 5.52 6.63 0.75
CA GLY A 194 4.51 7.62 0.37
C GLY A 194 3.50 7.04 -0.63
N ALA A 195 2.87 7.93 -1.40
CA ALA A 195 1.97 7.58 -2.49
C ALA A 195 2.25 8.47 -3.70
N LEU A 196 2.05 7.94 -4.90
CA LEU A 196 2.24 8.67 -6.15
C LEU A 196 1.06 8.41 -7.06
N GLY A 197 0.39 9.49 -7.44
CA GLY A 197 -0.90 9.42 -8.08
C GLY A 197 -1.33 10.75 -8.66
N TRP A 198 -2.62 10.88 -8.90
CA TRP A 198 -3.23 12.09 -9.44
C TRP A 198 -4.53 12.42 -8.72
N ILE A 199 -4.89 13.70 -8.76
CA ILE A 199 -6.19 14.22 -8.34
C ILE A 199 -6.81 14.90 -9.56
N GLY A 200 -8.06 14.56 -9.87
CA GLY A 200 -8.79 15.06 -11.01
C GLY A 200 -9.41 16.43 -10.77
N ASP A 201 -10.23 16.86 -11.74
CA ASP A 201 -10.90 18.16 -11.65
C ASP A 201 -11.74 18.30 -10.38
N ARG A 202 -11.66 19.48 -9.75
CA ARG A 202 -12.36 19.83 -8.51
C ARG A 202 -12.20 18.82 -7.37
N ALA A 203 -11.11 18.06 -7.35
CA ALA A 203 -10.83 17.07 -6.32
C ALA A 203 -11.94 15.99 -6.18
N GLN A 204 -12.66 15.68 -7.28
CA GLN A 204 -13.77 14.70 -7.27
C GLN A 204 -13.34 13.29 -7.69
N SER A 205 -12.11 13.12 -8.16
CA SER A 205 -11.51 11.83 -8.46
C SER A 205 -10.03 11.80 -8.08
N MET A 206 -9.53 10.62 -7.76
CA MET A 206 -8.11 10.37 -7.49
C MET A 206 -7.74 8.91 -7.79
N ASP A 207 -6.47 8.66 -8.05
CA ASP A 207 -5.85 7.32 -7.96
C ASP A 207 -4.41 7.50 -7.45
N PHE A 208 -4.10 6.89 -6.30
CA PHE A 208 -2.83 6.94 -5.58
C PHE A 208 -2.37 5.56 -5.15
#